data_AF-A0A7S0X0B4-F1
#
_entry.id   AF-A0A7S0X0B4-F1
#
_cell.length_a   1.000
_cell.length_b   1.000
_cell.length_c   1.000
_cell.angle_alpha   90.00
_cell.angle_beta   90.00
_cell.angle_gamma   90.00
#
_symmetry.space_group_name_H-M   'P 1'
#
loop_
_entity.id
_entity.type
_entity.pdbx_description
1 polymer ?
#
loop_
_entity_poly.entity_id
_entity_poly.type
_entity_poly.pdbx_seq_one_letter_code
_entity_poly.pdbx_strand_id
1 'polypeptide(L)'
;MVILKWLGLQAMSNAPGNVALVRSLVEHPAFNMTNPNSCYSLLLGFSRSPVNFHAADGSGYEFMGDMVLKVDALNHQVAARLVSSFTTYKQLDEKRQAAMKAQLQRIVATNGLSENVFEIASKSLA
;
A
#
# COMPACT_ATOMS: atom_id res chain seq x y z
N MET A 1 -1.30 -18.66 11.30
CA MET A 1 -0.32 -17.72 11.90
C MET A 1 1.10 -17.85 11.31
N VAL A 2 1.66 -19.06 11.09
CA VAL A 2 3.03 -19.21 10.54
C VAL A 2 3.16 -18.60 9.13
N ILE A 3 2.22 -18.88 8.25
CA ILE A 3 2.18 -18.32 6.89
C ILE A 3 2.18 -16.79 6.88
N LEU A 4 1.38 -16.16 7.76
CA LEU A 4 1.35 -14.70 7.88
C LEU A 4 2.67 -14.11 8.37
N LYS A 5 3.43 -14.84 9.20
CA LYS A 5 4.78 -14.41 9.58
C LYS A 5 5.74 -14.49 8.38
N TRP A 6 5.64 -15.55 7.59
CA TRP A 6 6.45 -15.70 6.38
C TRP A 6 6.13 -14.60 5.34
N LEU A 7 4.85 -14.34 5.05
CA LEU A 7 4.44 -13.25 4.14
C LEU A 7 4.97 -11.89 4.59
N GLY A 8 4.86 -11.58 5.89
CA GLY A 8 5.37 -10.33 6.44
C GLY A 8 6.89 -10.22 6.36
N LEU A 9 7.61 -11.32 6.60
CA LEU A 9 9.08 -11.35 6.45
C LEU A 9 9.49 -11.07 5.00
N GLN A 10 8.81 -11.69 4.02
CA GLN A 10 9.08 -11.42 2.60
C GLN A 10 8.79 -9.95 2.25
N ALA A 11 7.67 -9.41 2.71
CA ALA A 11 7.27 -8.03 2.41
C ALA A 11 8.23 -6.98 2.99
N MET A 12 8.76 -7.21 4.20
CA MET A 12 9.65 -6.29 4.90
C MET A 12 11.10 -6.34 4.41
N SER A 13 11.45 -7.23 3.49
CA SER A 13 12.82 -7.33 2.95
C SER A 13 13.25 -6.02 2.29
N ASN A 14 14.43 -5.54 2.67
CA ASN A 14 15.09 -4.37 2.07
C ASN A 14 16.00 -4.74 0.88
N ALA A 15 15.92 -5.98 0.38
CA ALA A 15 16.54 -6.31 -0.90
C ALA A 15 16.00 -5.36 -1.99
N PRO A 16 16.85 -4.66 -2.75
CA PRO A 16 16.38 -3.77 -3.82
C PRO A 16 15.54 -4.52 -4.85
N GLY A 17 14.41 -3.95 -5.26
CA GLY A 17 13.51 -4.55 -6.25
C GLY A 17 12.50 -5.56 -5.66
N ASN A 18 12.41 -5.68 -4.32
CA ASN A 18 11.47 -6.60 -3.65
C ASN A 18 9.99 -6.32 -3.97
N VAL A 19 9.65 -5.13 -4.49
CA VAL A 19 8.30 -4.85 -4.98
C VAL A 19 7.81 -5.90 -5.99
N ALA A 20 8.71 -6.46 -6.82
CA ALA A 20 8.37 -7.52 -7.77
C ALA A 20 7.95 -8.82 -7.06
N LEU A 21 8.70 -9.21 -6.02
CA LEU A 21 8.34 -10.36 -5.19
C LEU A 21 7.00 -10.12 -4.49
N VAL A 22 6.79 -8.95 -3.88
CA VAL A 22 5.54 -8.62 -3.19
C VAL A 22 4.35 -8.64 -4.14
N ARG A 23 4.50 -8.15 -5.38
CA ARG A 23 3.46 -8.28 -6.43
C ARG A 23 3.14 -9.75 -6.71
N SER A 24 4.15 -10.63 -6.82
CA SER A 24 3.89 -12.07 -7.01
C SER A 24 3.21 -12.73 -5.80
N LEU A 25 3.48 -12.25 -4.58
CA LEU A 25 2.87 -12.78 -3.36
C LEU A 25 1.38 -12.45 -3.24
N VAL A 26 0.90 -11.41 -3.90
CA VAL A 26 -0.55 -11.10 -3.99
C VAL A 26 -1.30 -12.21 -4.75
N GLU A 27 -0.64 -12.87 -5.70
CA GLU A 27 -1.22 -13.97 -6.49
C GLU A 27 -0.91 -15.36 -5.90
N HIS A 28 -0.15 -15.41 -4.79
CA HIS A 28 0.27 -16.66 -4.19
C HIS A 28 -0.88 -17.31 -3.39
N PRO A 29 -1.09 -18.64 -3.44
CA PRO A 29 -2.18 -19.33 -2.72
C PRO A 29 -2.20 -19.12 -1.20
N ALA A 30 -1.07 -18.70 -0.63
CA ALA A 30 -0.94 -18.40 0.79
C ALA A 30 -1.46 -17.01 1.18
N PHE A 31 -1.71 -16.13 0.20
CA PHE A 31 -2.29 -14.81 0.38
C PHE A 31 -3.79 -14.83 0.10
N ASN A 32 -4.55 -14.09 0.90
CA ASN A 32 -5.98 -13.94 0.73
C ASN A 32 -6.40 -12.49 0.95
N MET A 33 -6.76 -11.81 -0.14
CA MET A 33 -7.15 -10.39 -0.14
C MET A 33 -8.39 -10.07 0.71
N THR A 34 -9.29 -11.04 0.94
CA THR A 34 -10.49 -10.81 1.76
C THR A 34 -10.21 -10.97 3.26
N ASN A 35 -9.05 -11.53 3.63
CA ASN A 35 -8.64 -11.68 5.02
C ASN A 35 -7.80 -10.46 5.47
N PRO A 36 -8.31 -9.63 6.41
CA PRO A 36 -7.59 -8.45 6.89
C PRO A 36 -6.17 -8.74 7.37
N ASN A 37 -5.95 -9.86 8.07
CA ASN A 37 -4.64 -10.21 8.60
C ASN A 37 -3.65 -10.59 7.49
N SER A 38 -4.13 -11.12 6.37
CA SER A 38 -3.29 -11.39 5.19
C SER A 38 -2.88 -10.09 4.51
N CYS A 39 -3.81 -9.17 4.32
CA CYS A 39 -3.53 -7.82 3.80
C CYS A 39 -2.55 -7.06 4.70
N TYR A 40 -2.74 -7.08 6.02
CA TYR A 40 -1.82 -6.40 6.94
C TYR A 40 -0.44 -7.05 6.97
N SER A 41 -0.38 -8.38 6.92
CA SER A 41 0.88 -9.10 6.88
C SER A 41 1.70 -8.73 5.63
N LEU A 42 1.11 -8.77 4.44
CA LEU A 42 1.83 -8.53 3.19
C LEU A 42 1.92 -7.03 2.85
N LEU A 43 0.80 -6.33 2.79
CA LEU A 43 0.72 -4.97 2.25
C LEU A 43 1.22 -3.92 3.24
N LEU A 44 0.71 -3.93 4.49
CA LEU A 44 1.29 -3.05 5.52
C LEU A 44 2.70 -3.49 5.93
N GLY A 45 3.03 -4.78 5.78
CA GLY A 45 4.40 -5.26 5.90
C GLY A 45 5.32 -4.60 4.87
N PHE A 46 4.88 -4.52 3.62
CA PHE A 46 5.66 -3.90 2.53
C PHE A 46 5.93 -2.42 2.78
N SER A 47 4.97 -1.66 3.31
CA SER A 47 5.21 -0.25 3.65
C SER A 47 6.25 -0.04 4.76
N ARG A 48 6.68 -1.11 5.45
CA ARG A 48 7.78 -1.09 6.43
C ARG A 48 9.15 -1.39 5.82
N SER A 49 9.25 -1.63 4.51
CA SER A 49 10.53 -1.66 3.78
C SER A 49 10.78 -0.29 3.15
N PRO A 50 11.60 0.61 3.74
CA PRO A 50 11.81 1.94 3.17
C PRO A 50 12.49 1.87 1.81
N VAL A 51 13.38 0.89 1.59
CA VAL A 51 14.10 0.72 0.32
C VAL A 51 13.14 0.48 -0.84
N ASN A 52 12.08 -0.30 -0.61
CA ASN A 52 11.15 -0.69 -1.68
C ASN A 52 9.87 0.13 -1.71
N PHE A 53 9.33 0.53 -0.55
CA PHE A 53 8.16 1.40 -0.49
C PHE A 53 8.49 2.80 -1.01
N HIS A 54 9.68 3.33 -0.70
CA HIS A 54 10.17 4.62 -1.15
C HIS A 54 11.20 4.51 -2.29
N ALA A 55 11.07 3.47 -3.12
CA ALA A 55 11.87 3.29 -4.32
C ALA A 55 11.80 4.56 -5.20
N ALA A 56 12.94 4.98 -5.74
CA ALA A 56 13.09 6.28 -6.41
C ALA A 56 12.35 6.38 -7.75
N ASP A 57 11.90 5.25 -8.30
CA ASP A 57 11.04 5.14 -9.48
C ASP A 57 9.54 5.25 -9.14
N GLY A 58 9.18 5.26 -7.86
CA GLY A 58 7.79 5.34 -7.39
C GLY A 58 7.02 4.01 -7.45
N SER A 59 7.67 2.89 -7.80
CA SER A 59 7.01 1.60 -8.01
C SER A 59 6.29 1.09 -6.76
N GLY A 60 6.82 1.39 -5.57
CA GLY A 60 6.22 1.04 -4.28
C GLY A 60 4.93 1.81 -4.00
N TYR A 61 4.89 3.08 -4.38
CA TYR A 61 3.71 3.93 -4.23
C TYR A 61 2.59 3.51 -5.19
N GLU A 62 2.94 3.27 -6.45
CA GLU A 62 1.98 2.77 -7.45
C GLU A 62 1.37 1.45 -7.01
N PHE A 63 2.21 0.48 -6.59
CA PHE A 63 1.77 -0.80 -6.06
C PHE A 63 0.78 -0.63 -4.89
N MET A 64 1.14 0.17 -3.89
CA MET A 64 0.28 0.37 -2.74
C MET A 64 -1.03 1.07 -3.12
N GLY A 65 -0.98 2.03 -4.04
CA GLY A 65 -2.19 2.70 -4.55
C GLY A 65 -3.14 1.72 -5.25
N ASP A 66 -2.61 0.81 -6.07
CA ASP A 66 -3.42 -0.23 -6.70
C ASP A 66 -4.08 -1.14 -5.66
N MET A 67 -3.32 -1.52 -4.63
CA MET A 67 -3.83 -2.39 -3.57
C MET A 67 -4.88 -1.70 -2.70
N VAL A 68 -4.73 -0.40 -2.42
CA VAL A 68 -5.78 0.39 -1.75
C VAL A 68 -7.09 0.29 -2.52
N LEU A 69 -7.08 0.55 -3.82
CA LEU A 69 -8.29 0.52 -4.65
C LEU A 69 -8.90 -0.89 -4.74
N LYS A 70 -8.07 -1.92 -4.95
CA LYS A 70 -8.54 -3.32 -4.98
C LYS A 70 -9.15 -3.75 -3.65
N VAL A 71 -8.51 -3.40 -2.54
CA VAL A 71 -8.97 -3.76 -1.20
C VAL A 71 -10.20 -2.94 -0.82
N ASP A 72 -10.34 -1.70 -1.27
CA ASP A 72 -11.48 -0.85 -0.94
C ASP A 72 -12.81 -1.46 -1.43
N ALA A 73 -12.80 -2.02 -2.63
CA ALA A 73 -13.93 -2.74 -3.21
C ALA A 73 -14.34 -4.00 -2.42
N LEU A 74 -13.44 -4.56 -1.60
CA LEU A 74 -13.68 -5.79 -0.83
C LEU A 74 -13.92 -5.50 0.67
N ASN A 75 -13.19 -4.54 1.22
CA ASN A 75 -13.15 -4.19 2.62
C ASN A 75 -12.56 -2.78 2.83
N HIS A 76 -13.45 -1.78 2.81
CA HIS A 76 -13.16 -0.38 3.06
C HIS A 76 -12.37 -0.09 4.36
N GLN A 77 -12.55 -0.89 5.42
CA GLN A 77 -11.81 -0.69 6.68
C GLN A 77 -10.33 -1.06 6.55
N VAL A 78 -10.04 -2.15 5.83
CA VAL A 78 -8.65 -2.55 5.54
C VAL A 78 -8.01 -1.53 4.60
N ALA A 79 -8.72 -1.10 3.56
CA ALA A 79 -8.23 -0.09 2.63
C ALA A 79 -7.91 1.25 3.31
N ALA A 80 -8.76 1.70 4.24
CA ALA A 80 -8.51 2.88 5.07
C ALA A 80 -7.16 2.79 5.82
N ARG A 81 -6.86 1.60 6.36
CA ARG A 81 -5.58 1.34 7.03
C ARG A 81 -4.40 1.34 6.06
N LEU A 82 -4.57 0.82 4.85
CA LEU A 82 -3.53 0.83 3.81
C LEU A 82 -3.23 2.24 3.30
N VAL A 83 -4.25 3.04 3.01
CA VAL A 83 -4.07 4.42 2.50
C VAL A 83 -3.41 5.33 3.54
N SER A 84 -3.53 4.98 4.83
CA SER A 84 -2.86 5.70 5.93
C SER A 84 -1.32 5.70 5.77
N SER A 85 -0.74 4.72 5.06
CA SER A 85 0.69 4.71 4.73
C SER A 85 1.12 5.86 3.83
N PHE A 86 0.18 6.55 3.18
CA PHE A 86 0.47 7.74 2.39
C PHE A 86 0.49 9.05 3.19
N THR A 87 -0.01 9.06 4.43
CA THR A 87 -0.21 10.29 5.22
C THR A 87 1.11 11.00 5.60
N THR A 88 2.22 10.27 5.63
CA THR A 88 3.55 10.80 6.01
C THR A 88 4.32 11.43 4.85
N TYR A 89 3.74 11.49 3.63
CA TYR A 89 4.49 11.92 2.44
C TYR A 89 5.16 13.30 2.59
N LYS A 90 4.53 14.25 3.30
CA LYS A 90 5.06 15.61 3.56
C LYS A 90 6.43 15.63 4.26
N GLN A 91 6.89 14.51 4.82
CA GLN A 91 8.18 14.37 5.49
C GLN A 91 9.31 13.90 4.55
N LEU A 92 8.99 13.55 3.31
CA LEU A 92 9.94 13.02 2.34
C LEU A 92 10.58 14.13 1.50
N ASP A 93 11.56 13.80 0.66
CA ASP A 93 12.07 14.72 -0.36
C ASP A 93 11.00 15.04 -1.43
N GLU A 94 11.22 16.13 -2.16
CA GLU A 94 10.26 16.66 -3.15
C GLU A 94 9.83 15.62 -4.21
N LYS A 95 10.77 14.78 -4.67
CA LYS A 95 10.47 13.78 -5.70
C LYS A 95 9.54 12.71 -5.16
N ARG A 96 9.81 12.20 -3.96
CA ARG A 96 8.97 11.22 -3.28
C ARG A 96 7.61 11.80 -2.86
N GLN A 97 7.60 13.05 -2.40
CA GLN A 97 6.37 13.79 -2.12
C GLN A 97 5.46 13.85 -3.35
N ALA A 98 6.01 14.27 -4.49
CA ALA A 98 5.26 14.36 -5.75
C ALA A 98 4.70 12.99 -6.17
N ALA A 99 5.48 11.93 -6.08
CA ALA A 99 5.06 10.57 -6.44
C ALA A 99 3.93 10.05 -5.54
N MET A 100 4.03 10.23 -4.21
CA MET A 100 2.96 9.83 -3.28
C MET A 100 1.70 10.69 -3.45
N LYS A 101 1.87 12.00 -3.65
CA LYS A 101 0.76 12.93 -3.90
C LYS A 101 -0.01 12.54 -5.17
N ALA A 102 0.69 12.15 -6.24
CA ALA A 102 0.05 11.66 -7.46
C ALA A 102 -0.81 10.40 -7.20
N GLN A 103 -0.35 9.48 -6.34
CA GLN A 103 -1.15 8.31 -5.95
C GLN A 103 -2.36 8.69 -5.10
N LEU A 104 -2.22 9.61 -4.13
CA LEU A 104 -3.34 10.13 -3.36
C LEU A 104 -4.40 10.79 -4.27
N GLN A 105 -3.97 11.61 -5.24
CA GLN A 105 -4.86 12.23 -6.23
C GLN A 105 -5.57 11.19 -7.09
N ARG A 106 -4.85 10.15 -7.55
CA ARG A 106 -5.43 9.03 -8.30
C ARG A 106 -6.50 8.29 -7.48
N ILE A 107 -6.22 8.02 -6.22
CA ILE A 107 -7.16 7.34 -5.32
C ILE A 107 -8.43 8.18 -5.17
N VAL A 108 -8.30 9.47 -4.81
CA VAL A 108 -9.44 10.38 -4.62
C VAL A 108 -10.29 10.54 -5.88
N ALA A 109 -9.67 10.50 -7.06
CA ALA A 109 -10.38 10.60 -8.34
C ALA A 109 -11.10 9.30 -8.76
N THR A 110 -11.02 8.22 -7.98
CA THR A 110 -11.64 6.93 -8.33
C THR A 110 -13.13 6.94 -8.02
N ASN A 111 -13.95 6.62 -9.02
CA ASN A 111 -15.40 6.46 -8.84
C ASN A 111 -15.73 5.26 -7.95
N GLY A 112 -16.66 5.43 -7.02
CA GLY A 112 -17.08 4.36 -6.11
C GLY A 112 -16.11 4.12 -4.93
N LEU A 113 -15.14 5.00 -4.72
CA LEU A 113 -14.27 4.98 -3.54
C LEU A 113 -15.09 5.11 -2.26
N SER A 114 -14.77 4.31 -1.24
CA SER A 114 -15.43 4.40 0.05
C SER A 114 -15.15 5.73 0.76
N GLU A 115 -16.12 6.19 1.54
CA GLU A 115 -16.03 7.43 2.32
C GLU A 115 -14.80 7.42 3.24
N ASN A 116 -14.51 6.30 3.91
CA ASN A 116 -13.36 6.18 4.80
C ASN A 116 -12.03 6.42 4.09
N VAL A 117 -11.84 5.84 2.89
CA VAL A 117 -10.61 6.02 2.11
C VAL A 117 -10.56 7.43 1.53
N PHE A 118 -11.69 7.93 1.01
CA PHE A 118 -11.81 9.29 0.50
C PHE A 118 -11.41 10.33 1.56
N GLU A 119 -11.92 10.21 2.77
CA GLU A 119 -11.62 11.12 3.87
C GLU A 119 -10.13 11.15 4.19
N ILE A 120 -9.50 9.99 4.39
CA ILE A 120 -8.07 9.90 4.75
C ILE A 120 -7.20 10.47 3.62
N ALA A 121 -7.50 10.10 2.38
CA ALA A 121 -6.73 10.55 1.22
C ALA A 121 -6.89 12.06 0.97
N SER A 122 -8.12 12.59 1.05
CA SER A 122 -8.40 14.02 0.85
C SER A 122 -7.81 14.87 1.96
N LYS A 123 -7.92 14.46 3.24
CA LYS A 123 -7.28 15.13 4.37
C LYS A 123 -5.76 15.15 4.25
N SER A 124 -5.15 14.14 3.62
CA SER A 124 -3.71 14.11 3.38
C SER A 124 -3.28 15.10 2.28
N LEU A 125 -4.16 15.36 1.30
CA LEU A 125 -3.90 16.29 0.20
C LEU A 125 -4.06 17.77 0.59
N ALA A 126 -4.88 18.06 1.61
CA ALA A 126 -5.01 19.37 2.23
C ALA A 126 -3.75 19.77 3.00
#